data_AF-A0A2N0MAZ9-F1
#
_entry.id   AF-A0A2N0MAZ9-F1
#
_cell.length_a   1.000
_cell.length_b   1.000
_cell.length_c   1.000
_cell.angle_alpha   90.00
_cell.angle_beta   90.00
_cell.angle_gamma   90.00
#
_symmetry.space_group_name_H-M   'P 1'
#
loop_
_entity.id
_entity.type
_entity.pdbx_description
1 polymer ?
#
loop_
_entity_poly.entity_id
_entity_poly.type
_entity_poly.pdbx_seq_one_letter_code
_entity_poly.pdbx_strand_id
1 'polypeptide(L)'
;MTMIQLPSPSESAMAPIADNLLAAWSFDDAGGSWKYYAVAPSLGVQNSLAEFIPGETYWVRLLADQTVALNGRERGLTAGWNLID
;
A
#
# COMPACT_ATOMS: atom_id res chain seq x y z
N MET A 1 22.64 -15.88 9.21
CA MET A 1 21.80 -14.66 9.26
C MET A 1 21.35 -14.39 7.84
N THR A 2 20.16 -14.83 7.44
CA THR A 2 19.68 -14.65 6.06
C THR A 2 19.13 -13.23 5.95
N MET A 3 19.74 -12.41 5.10
CA MET A 3 19.20 -11.09 4.77
C MET A 3 17.91 -11.33 3.97
N ILE A 4 16.75 -10.96 4.54
CA ILE A 4 15.49 -10.95 3.80
C ILE A 4 15.59 -9.75 2.84
N GLN A 5 15.87 -10.03 1.57
CA GLN A 5 15.76 -9.03 0.53
C GLN A 5 14.28 -8.75 0.32
N LEU A 6 13.84 -7.53 0.65
CA LEU A 6 12.48 -7.08 0.38
C LEU A 6 12.26 -7.06 -1.13
N PRO A 7 11.12 -7.54 -1.64
CA PRO A 7 10.81 -7.49 -3.07
C PRO A 7 10.83 -6.05 -3.59
N SER A 8 11.20 -5.89 -4.85
CA SER A 8 11.27 -4.58 -5.50
C SER A 8 9.86 -3.98 -5.63
N PRO A 9 9.68 -2.65 -5.46
CA PRO A 9 8.35 -2.00 -5.50
C PRO A 9 7.51 -2.24 -6.77
N SER A 10 8.14 -2.70 -7.86
CA SER A 10 7.52 -2.93 -9.17
C SER A 10 6.77 -4.27 -9.32
N GLU A 11 6.86 -5.18 -8.36
CA GLU A 11 6.12 -6.46 -8.33
C GLU A 11 4.95 -6.44 -7.32
N SER A 12 4.61 -5.26 -6.82
CA SER A 12 3.61 -5.05 -5.77
C SER A 12 2.19 -4.88 -6.32
N ALA A 13 1.19 -5.43 -5.64
CA ALA A 13 -0.23 -5.19 -5.89
C ALA A 13 -0.63 -3.69 -5.84
N MET A 14 0.28 -2.82 -5.38
CA MET A 14 0.10 -1.36 -5.31
C MET A 14 0.61 -0.59 -6.51
N ALA A 15 1.32 -1.22 -7.45
CA ALA A 15 1.83 -0.55 -8.64
C ALA A 15 0.77 0.34 -9.34
N PRO A 16 -0.52 -0.08 -9.44
CA PRO A 16 -1.54 0.74 -10.05
C PRO A 16 -1.90 2.04 -9.30
N ILE A 17 -1.55 2.17 -8.02
CA ILE A 17 -1.85 3.34 -7.17
C ILE A 17 -0.61 4.04 -6.62
N ALA A 18 0.59 3.56 -6.94
CA ALA A 18 1.84 3.98 -6.30
C ALA A 18 2.11 5.48 -6.40
N ASP A 19 1.91 6.08 -7.58
CA ASP A 19 2.12 7.52 -7.81
C ASP A 19 1.11 8.42 -7.07
N ASN A 20 -0.03 7.84 -6.67
CA ASN A 20 -1.12 8.55 -6.01
C ASN A 20 -1.21 8.24 -4.51
N LEU A 21 -0.38 7.32 -4.01
CA LEU A 21 -0.40 6.85 -2.63
C LEU A 21 0.39 7.79 -1.70
N LEU A 22 -0.25 8.18 -0.59
CA LEU A 22 0.34 9.02 0.46
C LEU A 22 0.65 8.24 1.74
N ALA A 23 -0.16 7.24 2.06
CA ALA A 23 0.05 6.40 3.24
C ALA A 23 -0.76 5.11 3.15
N ALA A 24 -0.37 4.11 3.95
CA ALA A 24 -1.16 2.91 4.20
C ALA A 24 -1.12 2.50 5.68
N TRP A 25 -2.18 1.82 6.12
CA TRP A 25 -2.21 1.05 7.36
C TRP A 25 -2.63 -0.39 7.07
N SER A 26 -1.99 -1.34 7.75
CA SER A 26 -2.55 -2.69 7.96
C SER A 26 -2.60 -3.05 9.42
N PHE A 27 -3.46 -3.99 9.75
CA PHE A 27 -3.45 -4.65 11.03
C PHE A 27 -2.65 -5.95 10.94
N ASP A 28 -1.64 -6.10 11.80
CA ASP A 28 -0.91 -7.36 11.97
C ASP A 28 -1.64 -8.21 13.00
N ASP A 29 -2.38 -9.22 12.54
CA ASP A 29 -3.12 -10.15 13.39
C ASP A 29 -2.20 -10.98 14.31
N ALA A 30 -0.98 -11.32 13.85
CA ALA A 30 -0.06 -12.13 14.62
C ALA A 30 0.54 -11.34 15.81
N GLY A 31 0.84 -10.06 15.58
CA GLY A 31 1.36 -9.14 16.59
C GLY A 31 0.30 -8.37 17.37
N GLY A 32 -0.96 -8.36 16.91
CA GLY A 32 -2.05 -7.57 17.48
C GLY A 32 -1.79 -6.06 17.41
N SER A 33 -1.16 -5.59 16.32
CA SER A 33 -0.70 -4.19 16.23
C SER A 33 -0.94 -3.57 14.85
N TRP A 34 -1.09 -2.25 14.82
CA TRP A 34 -1.23 -1.49 13.59
C TRP A 34 0.15 -1.15 13.01
N LYS A 35 0.34 -1.44 11.72
CA LYS A 35 1.51 -1.03 10.96
C LYS A 35 1.17 0.19 10.11
N TYR A 36 2.01 1.23 10.17
CA TYR A 36 1.85 2.46 9.40
C TYR A 36 2.97 2.60 8.37
N TYR A 37 2.60 2.99 7.16
CA TYR A 37 3.49 3.18 6.04
C TYR A 37 3.24 4.56 5.44
N ALA A 38 4.21 5.47 5.57
CA ALA A 38 4.12 6.79 4.97
C ALA A 38 4.86 6.81 3.63
N VAL A 39 4.19 7.28 2.58
CA VAL A 39 4.78 7.44 1.24
C VAL A 39 4.85 8.93 0.99
N ALA A 40 6.02 9.51 1.20
CA ALA A 40 6.25 10.92 0.92
C ALA A 40 6.87 11.04 -0.49
N PRO A 41 6.15 11.55 -1.50
CA PRO A 41 6.67 11.68 -2.86
C PRO A 41 7.93 12.56 -2.95
N SER A 42 8.16 13.42 -1.95
CA SER A 42 9.23 14.42 -1.92
C SER A 42 10.41 14.08 -1.00
N LEU A 43 10.38 13.00 -0.21
CA LEU A 43 11.37 12.80 0.86
C LEU A 43 12.36 11.64 0.64
N GLY A 44 12.29 10.88 -0.46
CA GLY A 44 13.21 9.74 -0.66
C GLY A 44 13.19 8.72 0.50
N VAL A 45 12.15 8.76 1.33
CA VAL A 45 11.98 7.89 2.49
C VAL A 45 11.58 6.53 1.95
N GLN A 46 12.37 5.53 2.33
CA GLN A 46 12.13 4.13 2.05
C GLN A 46 10.74 3.75 2.56
N ASN A 47 9.77 3.70 1.65
CA ASN A 47 8.52 3.00 1.92
C ASN A 47 8.88 1.53 2.13
N SER A 48 8.79 1.05 3.38
CA SER A 48 9.01 -0.36 3.71
C SER A 48 7.83 -1.24 3.35
N LEU A 49 6.71 -0.65 2.90
CA LEU A 49 5.62 -1.38 2.27
C LEU A 49 6.04 -1.76 0.85
N ALA A 50 6.85 -2.80 0.76
CA ALA A 50 7.27 -3.36 -0.52
C ALA A 50 6.11 -4.11 -1.20
N GLU A 51 5.18 -4.68 -0.43
CA GLU A 51 4.13 -5.58 -0.93
C GLU A 51 2.88 -5.47 -0.04
N PHE A 52 1.69 -5.49 -0.66
CA PHE A 52 0.47 -5.88 0.04
C PHE A 52 0.33 -7.39 -0.01
N ILE A 53 0.08 -7.99 1.14
CA ILE A 53 -0.17 -9.42 1.25
C ILE A 53 -1.59 -9.67 0.73
N PRO A 54 -1.79 -10.48 -0.33
CA PRO A 54 -3.13 -10.82 -0.80
C PRO A 54 -3.98 -11.40 0.33
N GLY A 55 -5.19 -10.87 0.50
CA GLY A 55 -6.11 -11.25 1.58
C GLY A 55 -5.97 -10.43 2.86
N GLU A 56 -4.99 -9.53 2.96
CA GLU A 56 -4.96 -8.53 4.02
C GLU A 56 -5.75 -7.28 3.62
N THR A 57 -6.39 -6.68 4.61
CA THR A 57 -7.14 -5.43 4.44
C THR A 57 -6.24 -4.24 4.77
N TYR A 58 -6.27 -3.23 3.91
CA TYR A 58 -5.48 -2.02 4.05
C TYR A 58 -6.33 -0.77 4.01
N TRP A 59 -6.02 0.18 4.87
CA TRP A 59 -6.44 1.57 4.69
C TRP A 59 -5.39 2.29 3.88
N VAL A 60 -5.73 2.81 2.70
CA VAL A 60 -4.83 3.62 1.87
C VAL A 60 -5.30 5.06 1.79
N ARG A 61 -4.36 5.99 1.85
CA ARG A 61 -4.63 7.41 1.64
C ARG A 61 -4.12 7.83 0.27
N LEU A 62 -4.99 8.42 -0.54
CA LEU A 62 -4.66 8.89 -1.88
C LEU A 62 -4.62 10.42 -1.97
N LEU A 63 -3.83 10.92 -2.93
CA LEU A 63 -3.74 12.35 -3.26
C LEU A 63 -4.95 12.82 -4.07
N ALA A 64 -5.45 12.01 -5.01
CA ALA A 64 -6.55 12.32 -5.92
C ALA A 64 -7.45 11.10 -6.15
N ASP A 65 -8.67 11.35 -6.66
CA ASP A 65 -9.57 10.30 -7.12
C ASP A 65 -8.93 9.51 -8.27
N GLN A 66 -9.14 8.19 -8.30
CA GLN A 66 -8.69 7.33 -9.38
C GLN A 66 -9.57 6.09 -9.53
N THR A 67 -9.73 5.64 -10.77
CA THR A 67 -10.28 4.31 -11.08
C THR A 67 -9.14 3.40 -11.48
N VAL A 68 -9.05 2.24 -10.84
CA VAL A 68 -7.89 1.36 -10.97
C VAL A 68 -8.29 -0.11 -10.83
N ALA A 69 -7.62 -0.99 -11.55
CA ALA A 69 -7.76 -2.44 -11.37
C ALA A 69 -6.83 -2.91 -10.25
N LEU A 70 -7.40 -3.36 -9.12
CA LEU A 70 -6.69 -3.99 -8.02
C LEU A 70 -7.15 -5.44 -7.91
N ASN A 71 -6.21 -6.40 -7.88
CA ASN A 71 -6.51 -7.83 -7.83
C ASN A 71 -7.50 -8.29 -8.94
N GLY A 72 -7.38 -7.72 -10.14
CA GLY A 72 -8.26 -8.03 -11.28
C GLY A 72 -9.67 -7.44 -11.21
N ARG A 73 -9.98 -6.62 -10.20
CA ARG A 73 -11.27 -5.94 -10.03
C ARG A 73 -11.10 -4.43 -10.13
N GLU A 74 -11.93 -3.79 -10.94
CA GLU A 74 -11.99 -2.33 -11.02
C GLU A 74 -12.55 -1.74 -9.73
N ARG A 75 -11.87 -0.70 -9.21
CA ARG A 75 -12.30 0.05 -8.03
C ARG A 75 -12.20 1.54 -8.32
N GLY A 76 -13.25 2.27 -7.96
CA GLY A 76 -13.21 3.72 -7.82
C GLY A 76 -12.73 4.08 -6.42
N LEU A 77 -11.60 4.77 -6.33
CA LEU A 77 -11.02 5.26 -5.09
C LEU A 77 -11.09 6.79 -5.07
N THR A 78 -11.40 7.37 -3.92
CA THR A 78 -11.46 8.82 -3.75
C THR A 78 -10.19 9.36 -3.12
N ALA A 79 -9.90 10.64 -3.32
CA ALA A 79 -8.89 11.35 -2.55
C ALA A 79 -9.16 11.19 -1.05
N GLY A 80 -8.11 10.98 -0.25
CA GLY A 80 -8.26 10.62 1.15
C GLY A 80 -8.27 9.10 1.39
N TRP A 81 -8.92 8.67 2.48
CA TRP A 81 -8.82 7.29 2.98
C TRP A 81 -9.80 6.35 2.30
N ASN A 82 -9.30 5.21 1.83
CA ASN A 82 -10.07 4.13 1.23
C ASN A 82 -9.70 2.81 1.91
N LEU A 83 -10.66 1.91 2.03
CA LEU A 83 -10.43 0.53 2.47
C LEU A 83 -10.31 -0.38 1.25
N ILE A 84 -9.25 -1.16 1.17
CA ILE A 84 -8.99 -2.09 0.06
C ILE A 84 -8.56 -3.47 0.59
N ASP A 85 -8.87 -4.49 -0.21
CA ASP A 85 -8.60 -5.92 0.01
C ASP A 85 -8.26 -6.63 -1.34
#